data_AF-A0A5D2G867-F1
#
_entry.id   AF-A0A5D2G867-F1
#
_cell.length_a   1.000
_cell.length_b   1.000
_cell.length_c   1.000
_cell.angle_alpha   90.00
_cell.angle_beta   90.00
_cell.angle_gamma   90.00
#
_symmetry.space_group_name_H-M   'P 1'
#
loop_
_entity.id
_entity.type
_entity.pdbx_description
1 polymer ?
#
loop_
_entity_poly.entity_id
_entity_poly.type
_entity_poly.pdbx_seq_one_letter_code
_entity_poly.pdbx_strand_id
1 'polypeptide(L)'
;MAAINPAVAAPYSMGVHRNTATQSHKVMAAANPAVKYGRAASILSTPTQTQSPLLRRNSVPSRSSDTRIMAANPEVLSSPSSSNLMGVLFFTQCQFRNRYGQDLKLEDHIYWHGYGDPPETIAQQSASEFRHSGDTVGSVGGVSYLVRDKVRWIVAWSNSGEDTLKLNKVYSEINEVSEEGIDWCSIKESLDQNVPKYTARNKNYGYSADLMIDPTSNTPTMTATFKCGACY
;
A
#
# COMPACT_ATOMS: atom_id res chain seq x y z
N MET A 1 -60.88 23.34 12.39
CA MET A 1 -61.79 22.45 11.65
C MET A 1 -61.03 21.81 10.50
N ALA A 2 -61.17 20.48 10.40
CA ALA A 2 -60.99 19.60 9.24
C ALA A 2 -59.73 19.69 8.35
N ALA A 3 -58.93 18.61 8.44
CA ALA A 3 -57.98 18.13 7.44
C ALA A 3 -58.69 17.55 6.21
N ILE A 4 -58.06 17.61 5.02
CA ILE A 4 -58.32 16.65 3.93
C ILE A 4 -57.06 16.46 3.07
N ASN A 5 -56.43 15.28 3.17
CA ASN A 5 -55.62 14.66 2.13
C ASN A 5 -56.54 14.09 1.05
N PRO A 6 -56.08 13.98 -0.21
CA PRO A 6 -56.48 12.87 -1.06
C PRO A 6 -55.32 11.89 -1.29
N ALA A 7 -55.70 10.62 -1.25
CA ALA A 7 -54.87 9.43 -1.23
C ALA A 7 -54.42 8.96 -2.63
N VAL A 8 -53.29 8.23 -2.64
CA VAL A 8 -53.02 6.93 -3.28
C VAL A 8 -53.84 6.53 -4.52
N ALA A 9 -53.12 6.24 -5.62
CA ALA A 9 -53.42 5.10 -6.51
C ALA A 9 -52.21 4.73 -7.41
N ALA A 10 -51.66 3.53 -7.20
CA ALA A 10 -51.15 2.64 -8.27
C ALA A 10 -52.22 1.54 -8.44
N PRO A 11 -52.44 0.89 -9.62
CA PRO A 11 -51.48 0.05 -10.34
C PRO A 11 -51.56 0.29 -11.89
N TYR A 12 -50.71 -0.29 -12.75
CA TYR A 12 -50.91 -1.58 -13.43
C TYR A 12 -49.61 -2.05 -14.11
N SER A 13 -49.30 -3.33 -13.92
CA SER A 13 -48.31 -4.14 -14.62
C SER A 13 -48.91 -4.72 -15.91
N MET A 14 -48.15 -4.75 -17.01
CA MET A 14 -48.26 -5.74 -18.10
C MET A 14 -46.95 -5.74 -18.93
N GLY A 15 -46.29 -6.88 -19.09
CA GLY A 15 -45.24 -7.02 -20.11
C GLY A 15 -44.17 -8.09 -19.87
N VAL A 16 -44.57 -9.33 -19.59
CA VAL A 16 -43.68 -10.50 -19.68
C VAL A 16 -43.45 -10.80 -21.16
N HIS A 17 -42.20 -10.76 -21.62
CA HIS A 17 -41.78 -11.53 -22.80
C HIS A 17 -40.59 -12.41 -22.46
N ARG A 18 -40.90 -13.70 -22.31
CA ARG A 18 -39.96 -14.82 -22.48
C ARG A 18 -39.46 -14.81 -23.93
N ASN A 19 -38.16 -15.02 -24.13
CA ASN A 19 -37.68 -15.76 -25.29
C ASN A 19 -36.71 -16.84 -24.83
N THR A 20 -37.13 -18.07 -25.10
CA THR A 20 -36.43 -19.32 -24.91
C THR A 20 -35.48 -19.60 -26.07
N ALA A 21 -34.29 -20.10 -25.69
CA ALA A 21 -33.47 -21.12 -26.36
C ALA A 21 -32.94 -20.86 -27.78
N THR A 22 -31.61 -20.96 -27.92
CA THR A 22 -31.02 -22.04 -28.75
C THR A 22 -29.58 -22.32 -28.34
N GLN A 23 -29.40 -23.55 -27.90
CA GLN A 23 -28.14 -24.22 -27.60
C GLN A 23 -27.53 -24.67 -28.93
N SER A 24 -26.28 -24.30 -29.22
CA SER A 24 -25.44 -24.96 -30.23
C SER A 24 -23.99 -24.49 -30.12
N HIS A 25 -23.18 -25.19 -29.34
CA HIS A 25 -21.77 -25.34 -29.67
C HIS A 25 -21.40 -26.82 -29.58
N LYS A 26 -21.24 -27.39 -30.77
CA LYS A 26 -20.73 -28.73 -31.04
C LYS A 26 -19.23 -28.77 -30.75
N VAL A 27 -18.83 -29.87 -30.11
CA VAL A 27 -17.65 -30.70 -30.40
C VAL A 27 -16.28 -30.17 -29.96
N MET A 28 -15.78 -30.92 -28.97
CA MET A 28 -14.38 -31.09 -28.59
C MET A 28 -13.49 -31.47 -29.78
N ALA A 29 -12.35 -30.80 -29.92
CA ALA A 29 -11.12 -31.40 -30.39
C ALA A 29 -9.92 -30.51 -30.00
N ALA A 30 -9.21 -30.88 -28.95
CA ALA A 30 -7.81 -30.54 -28.79
C ALA A 30 -7.10 -31.77 -28.21
N ALA A 31 -6.61 -32.61 -29.12
CA ALA A 31 -5.60 -33.61 -28.81
C ALA A 31 -4.25 -32.89 -28.78
N ASN A 32 -3.49 -33.05 -27.69
CA ASN A 32 -2.04 -33.13 -27.74
C ASN A 32 -1.49 -33.77 -26.46
N PRO A 33 -0.34 -34.45 -26.53
CA PRO A 33 -0.21 -35.81 -26.03
C PRO A 33 0.48 -35.87 -24.68
N ALA A 34 0.25 -36.99 -24.01
CA ALA A 34 1.03 -37.44 -22.87
C ALA A 34 2.53 -37.50 -23.21
N VAL A 35 3.36 -36.80 -22.44
CA VAL A 35 4.78 -37.11 -22.30
C VAL A 35 4.94 -37.88 -21.00
N LYS A 36 4.95 -39.21 -21.12
CA LYS A 36 5.51 -40.12 -20.13
C LYS A 36 7.03 -40.15 -20.35
N TYR A 37 7.81 -39.73 -19.36
CA TYR A 37 9.16 -40.26 -19.19
C TYR A 37 9.14 -41.20 -17.99
N GLY A 38 9.51 -42.46 -18.23
CA GLY A 38 9.52 -43.52 -17.26
C GLY A 38 10.66 -43.41 -16.24
N ARG A 39 10.42 -44.05 -15.08
CA ARG A 39 11.38 -44.72 -14.19
C ARG A 39 12.60 -45.30 -14.94
N ALA A 40 13.79 -45.54 -14.37
CA ALA A 40 14.36 -45.34 -13.04
C ALA A 40 15.86 -45.71 -13.16
N ALA A 41 16.73 -45.12 -12.35
CA ALA A 41 17.89 -45.80 -11.79
C ALA A 41 18.35 -45.06 -10.52
N SER A 42 18.24 -45.75 -9.40
CA SER A 42 18.78 -45.36 -8.11
C SER A 42 20.30 -45.37 -8.13
N ILE A 43 20.95 -44.38 -7.51
CA ILE A 43 22.12 -44.64 -6.68
C ILE A 43 22.22 -43.62 -5.55
N LEU A 44 22.24 -44.22 -4.37
CA LEU A 44 22.51 -43.72 -3.03
C LEU A 44 23.79 -42.87 -2.99
N SER A 45 23.77 -41.72 -2.31
CA SER A 45 24.97 -41.07 -1.77
C SER A 45 24.60 -40.25 -0.52
N THR A 46 25.11 -40.72 0.61
CA THR A 46 24.99 -40.20 1.98
C THR A 46 25.69 -38.85 2.18
N PRO A 47 25.26 -38.03 3.17
CA PRO A 47 25.96 -36.80 3.53
C PRO A 47 27.16 -37.09 4.43
N THR A 48 28.36 -36.63 4.07
CA THR A 48 29.54 -36.71 4.95
C THR A 48 29.58 -35.48 5.84
N GLN A 49 29.32 -35.73 7.12
CA GLN A 49 29.48 -34.83 8.26
C GLN A 49 30.97 -34.81 8.65
N THR A 50 31.68 -33.70 8.47
CA THR A 50 33.08 -33.57 8.95
C THR A 50 33.09 -32.91 10.31
N GLN A 51 33.35 -33.73 11.32
CA GLN A 51 33.62 -33.34 12.70
C GLN A 51 35.01 -32.69 12.81
N SER A 52 35.12 -31.62 13.60
CA SER A 52 36.37 -31.27 14.31
C SER A 52 36.41 -32.11 15.61
N PRO A 53 37.57 -32.56 16.12
CA PRO A 53 38.46 -31.68 16.90
C PRO A 53 39.96 -32.06 16.82
N LEU A 54 40.86 -31.20 17.33
CA LEU A 54 41.92 -31.60 18.27
C LEU A 54 42.68 -30.38 18.83
N LEU A 55 42.87 -30.43 20.14
CA LEU A 55 43.49 -29.46 21.04
C LEU A 55 45.00 -29.30 20.80
N ARG A 56 45.52 -28.07 20.90
CA ARG A 56 46.83 -27.82 21.53
C ARG A 56 46.84 -26.50 22.31
N ARG A 57 46.96 -26.63 23.64
CA ARG A 57 47.52 -25.60 24.54
C ARG A 57 49.00 -25.43 24.23
N ASN A 58 49.50 -24.20 24.30
CA ASN A 58 50.76 -23.90 24.96
C ASN A 58 50.70 -22.47 25.49
N SER A 59 51.06 -22.35 26.76
CA SER A 59 51.04 -21.15 27.60
C SER A 59 52.22 -20.22 27.30
N VAL A 60 52.00 -18.93 27.51
CA VAL A 60 52.90 -17.76 27.37
C VAL A 60 54.09 -17.81 28.36
N PRO A 61 55.14 -16.97 28.20
CA PRO A 61 55.13 -15.70 28.95
C PRO A 61 55.70 -14.44 28.24
N SER A 62 54.95 -13.35 28.47
CA SER A 62 55.23 -11.89 28.49
C SER A 62 56.55 -11.29 27.96
N ARG A 63 56.42 -10.31 27.06
CA ARG A 63 57.09 -9.00 27.22
C ARG A 63 56.38 -7.87 26.46
N SER A 64 56.07 -6.84 27.24
CA SER A 64 55.59 -5.50 26.90
C SER A 64 56.24 -4.86 25.66
N SER A 65 55.40 -4.38 24.72
CA SER A 65 55.44 -3.00 24.24
C SER A 65 54.20 -2.65 23.40
N ASP A 66 53.72 -1.43 23.62
CA ASP A 66 52.62 -0.74 22.94
C ASP A 66 52.51 -0.98 21.43
N THR A 67 51.36 -1.50 21.02
CA THR A 67 50.77 -1.17 19.73
C THR A 67 49.26 -1.08 19.91
N ARG A 68 48.72 0.14 19.82
CA ARG A 68 47.27 0.37 19.70
C ARG A 68 46.79 -0.30 18.41
N ILE A 69 46.27 -1.52 18.50
CA ILE A 69 45.42 -2.06 17.45
C ILE A 69 44.03 -1.50 17.71
N MET A 70 43.68 -0.45 16.96
CA MET A 70 42.30 -0.04 16.79
C MET A 70 41.54 -1.25 16.24
N ALA A 71 40.82 -1.96 17.10
CA ALA A 71 39.81 -2.88 16.64
C ALA A 71 38.77 -2.03 15.92
N ALA A 72 38.70 -2.15 14.59
CA ALA A 72 37.60 -1.64 13.82
C ALA A 72 36.32 -2.19 14.45
N ASN A 73 35.47 -1.29 14.94
CA ASN A 73 34.11 -1.57 15.33
C ASN A 73 33.46 -2.32 14.16
N PRO A 74 33.12 -3.62 14.26
CA PRO A 74 32.28 -4.20 13.24
C PRO A 74 30.96 -3.44 13.35
N GLU A 75 30.63 -2.68 12.31
CA GLU A 75 29.29 -2.17 12.11
C GLU A 75 28.33 -3.30 12.47
N VAL A 76 27.47 -3.05 13.46
CA VAL A 76 26.31 -3.90 13.71
C VAL A 76 25.42 -3.69 12.49
N LEU A 77 25.76 -4.39 11.41
CA LEU A 77 24.86 -4.79 10.36
C LEU A 77 23.85 -5.69 11.08
N SER A 78 22.80 -5.05 11.58
CA SER A 78 21.56 -5.71 11.98
C SER A 78 21.11 -6.56 10.80
N SER A 79 21.56 -7.81 10.81
CA SER A 79 21.14 -8.81 9.85
C SER A 79 19.65 -9.00 10.10
N PRO A 80 18.77 -8.88 9.09
CA PRO A 80 17.40 -9.30 9.28
C PRO A 80 17.47 -10.80 9.55
N SER A 81 17.08 -11.17 10.77
CA SER A 81 17.01 -12.55 11.20
C SER A 81 16.08 -13.28 10.24
N SER A 82 16.63 -14.19 9.44
CA SER A 82 15.90 -15.04 8.53
C SER A 82 15.14 -16.11 9.33
N SER A 83 14.05 -15.71 9.98
CA SER A 83 12.99 -16.62 10.37
C SER A 83 11.87 -16.47 9.33
N ASN A 84 11.84 -17.38 8.37
CA ASN A 84 10.66 -17.61 7.54
C ASN A 84 9.49 -18.05 8.44
N LEU A 85 8.76 -17.09 8.99
CA LEU A 85 7.31 -17.15 8.98
C LEU A 85 6.91 -16.55 7.64
N MET A 86 6.61 -17.39 6.65
CA MET A 86 6.17 -17.00 5.31
C MET A 86 4.83 -16.26 5.38
N GLY A 87 4.86 -14.98 5.74
CA GLY A 87 3.81 -14.00 5.46
C GLY A 87 4.37 -13.04 4.42
N VAL A 88 3.67 -12.83 3.31
CA VAL A 88 4.00 -11.77 2.37
C VAL A 88 4.01 -10.45 3.16
N LEU A 89 5.14 -9.75 3.19
CA LEU A 89 5.23 -8.44 3.84
C LEU A 89 4.57 -7.41 2.93
N PHE A 90 3.38 -6.96 3.30
CA PHE A 90 2.72 -5.83 2.65
C PHE A 90 3.19 -4.55 3.32
N PHE A 91 3.71 -3.60 2.57
CA PHE A 91 3.93 -2.23 3.06
C PHE A 91 3.79 -1.25 1.91
N THR A 92 3.42 -0.01 2.18
CA THR A 92 3.43 1.06 1.17
C THR A 92 4.53 2.04 1.52
N GLN A 93 5.43 2.33 0.58
CA GLN A 93 6.36 3.44 0.71
C GLN A 93 5.62 4.72 0.28
N CYS A 94 5.25 5.57 1.23
CA CYS A 94 4.48 6.78 0.98
C CYS A 94 5.43 7.96 0.77
N GLN A 95 5.38 8.59 -0.41
CA GLN A 95 6.18 9.76 -0.77
C GLN A 95 5.28 10.95 -1.05
N PHE A 96 5.42 12.00 -0.24
CA PHE A 96 4.67 13.24 -0.37
C PHE A 96 5.60 14.32 -0.91
N ARG A 97 5.16 15.02 -1.95
CA ARG A 97 5.92 16.10 -2.59
C ARG A 97 5.12 17.37 -2.51
N ASN A 98 5.70 18.37 -1.87
CA ASN A 98 5.12 19.69 -1.75
C ASN A 98 5.76 20.62 -2.79
N ARG A 99 5.04 20.94 -3.87
CA ARG A 99 5.43 21.97 -4.85
C ARG A 99 4.76 23.30 -4.57
N TYR A 100 4.04 23.40 -3.48
CA TYR A 100 3.47 24.62 -2.97
C TYR A 100 4.51 25.41 -2.17
N GLY A 101 4.35 26.74 -2.14
CA GLY A 101 5.34 27.68 -1.58
C GLY A 101 5.25 27.88 -0.06
N GLN A 102 4.55 27.00 0.65
CA GLN A 102 4.50 27.00 2.12
C GLN A 102 4.46 25.56 2.62
N ASP A 103 4.79 25.38 3.89
CA ASP A 103 4.73 24.08 4.54
C ASP A 103 3.31 23.53 4.59
N LEU A 104 3.20 22.21 4.46
CA LEU A 104 1.97 21.47 4.74
C LEU A 104 2.11 20.84 6.12
N LYS A 105 1.10 21.00 6.97
CA LYS A 105 1.10 20.47 8.34
C LYS A 105 0.10 19.34 8.46
N LEU A 106 0.50 18.22 9.06
CA LEU A 106 -0.39 17.10 9.30
C LEU A 106 -1.55 17.58 10.21
N GLU A 107 -2.77 17.31 9.78
CA GLU A 107 -3.99 17.65 10.50
C GLU A 107 -4.54 16.43 11.24
N ASP A 108 -4.68 15.33 10.51
CA ASP A 108 -5.30 14.10 10.97
C ASP A 108 -4.83 12.92 10.11
N HIS A 109 -5.02 11.69 10.61
CA HIS A 109 -4.75 10.46 9.88
C HIS A 109 -5.65 9.32 10.37
N ILE A 110 -5.85 8.33 9.50
CA ILE A 110 -6.54 7.10 9.85
C ILE A 110 -5.83 5.90 9.21
N TYR A 111 -5.74 4.81 9.96
CA TYR A 111 -5.31 3.52 9.44
C TYR A 111 -6.46 2.54 9.58
N TRP A 112 -7.01 2.14 8.44
CA TRP A 112 -8.00 1.06 8.40
C TRP A 112 -7.30 -0.29 8.58
N HIS A 113 -6.09 -0.43 8.03
CA HIS A 113 -5.24 -1.62 8.16
C HIS A 113 -3.77 -1.24 8.15
N GLY A 114 -2.97 -1.87 9.02
CA GLY A 114 -1.56 -1.56 9.18
C GLY A 114 -1.27 -0.39 10.11
N TYR A 115 -0.04 0.09 10.09
CA TYR A 115 0.48 1.14 10.97
C TYR A 115 1.68 1.86 10.36
N GLY A 116 1.94 3.09 10.82
CA GLY A 116 3.11 3.88 10.47
C GLY A 116 3.08 5.24 11.17
N ASP A 117 4.08 6.07 10.89
CA ASP A 117 4.19 7.42 11.44
C ASP A 117 4.31 8.42 10.28
N PRO A 118 3.23 9.13 9.93
CA PRO A 118 3.26 10.08 8.82
C PRO A 118 4.04 11.33 9.25
N PRO A 119 4.75 12.01 8.32
CA PRO A 119 5.52 13.19 8.67
C PRO A 119 4.60 14.33 9.10
N GLU A 120 4.84 14.91 10.29
CA GLU A 120 4.06 16.04 10.81
C GLU A 120 4.12 17.29 9.91
N THR A 121 5.19 17.42 9.11
CA THR A 121 5.39 18.54 8.20
C THR A 121 5.98 18.06 6.87
N ILE A 122 5.45 18.59 5.76
CA ILE A 122 6.07 18.52 4.44
C ILE A 122 6.54 19.92 4.08
N ALA A 123 7.85 20.15 4.19
CA ALA A 123 8.46 21.45 3.94
C ALA A 123 8.16 21.94 2.51
N GLN A 124 8.01 23.25 2.35
CA GLN A 124 7.85 23.87 1.04
C GLN A 124 8.93 23.44 0.03
N GLN A 125 8.53 23.24 -1.23
CA GLN A 125 9.43 22.82 -2.32
C GLN A 125 10.24 21.54 -2.04
N SER A 126 9.79 20.70 -1.09
CA SER A 126 10.50 19.51 -0.64
C SER A 126 9.64 18.24 -0.78
N ALA A 127 10.22 17.12 -0.36
CA ALA A 127 9.54 15.85 -0.21
C ALA A 127 9.75 15.29 1.20
N SER A 128 8.73 14.61 1.70
CA SER A 128 8.80 13.79 2.92
C SER A 128 8.34 12.38 2.58
N GLU A 129 8.84 11.39 3.30
CA GLU A 129 8.45 10.01 3.11
C GLU A 129 8.29 9.27 4.43
N PHE A 130 7.46 8.24 4.41
CA PHE A 130 7.39 7.28 5.50
C PHE A 130 6.96 5.92 4.96
N ARG A 131 7.26 4.87 5.73
CA ARG A 131 6.80 3.52 5.45
C ARG A 131 5.53 3.24 6.23
N HIS A 132 4.45 2.89 5.54
CA HIS A 132 3.25 2.35 6.16
C HIS A 132 3.29 0.82 6.07
N SER A 133 3.46 0.17 7.22
CA SER A 133 3.54 -1.29 7.32
C SER A 133 2.13 -1.88 7.32
N GLY A 134 1.90 -2.91 6.53
CA GLY A 134 0.63 -3.62 6.49
C GLY A 134 0.49 -4.65 7.61
N ASP A 135 -0.75 -4.95 7.96
CA ASP A 135 -1.12 -6.09 8.80
C ASP A 135 -1.48 -7.32 7.93
N THR A 136 -2.23 -8.28 8.48
CA THR A 136 -2.70 -9.46 7.73
C THR A 136 -3.66 -9.15 6.59
N VAL A 137 -4.30 -7.98 6.61
CA VAL A 137 -5.24 -7.51 5.57
C VAL A 137 -4.54 -6.60 4.56
N GLY A 138 -3.55 -5.82 4.99
CA GLY A 138 -2.70 -5.03 4.12
C GLY A 138 -2.29 -3.68 4.71
N SER A 139 -1.83 -2.79 3.84
CA SER A 139 -1.46 -1.40 4.15
C SER A 139 -2.52 -0.47 3.56
N VAL A 140 -3.45 0.00 4.40
CA VAL A 140 -4.60 0.81 3.96
C VAL A 140 -4.80 1.96 4.94
N GLY A 141 -4.64 3.19 4.46
CA GLY A 141 -4.66 4.37 5.31
C GLY A 141 -4.92 5.67 4.57
N GLY A 142 -5.10 6.73 5.34
CA GLY A 142 -5.30 8.09 4.86
C GLY A 142 -4.65 9.11 5.78
N VAL A 143 -4.24 10.23 5.20
CA VAL A 143 -3.68 11.40 5.89
C VAL A 143 -4.32 12.67 5.35
N SER A 144 -4.47 13.67 6.22
CA SER A 144 -4.89 15.02 5.88
C SER A 144 -3.79 16.02 6.23
N TYR A 145 -3.48 16.93 5.32
CA TYR A 145 -2.58 18.05 5.56
C TYR A 145 -3.28 19.39 5.39
N LEU A 146 -3.09 20.30 6.34
CA LEU A 146 -3.54 21.68 6.24
C LEU A 146 -2.71 22.50 5.24
N VAL A 147 -3.41 23.34 4.49
CA VAL A 147 -2.92 24.33 3.54
C VAL A 147 -3.48 25.69 3.98
N ARG A 148 -2.63 26.57 4.53
CA ARG A 148 -3.01 27.91 5.03
C ARG A 148 -4.23 27.93 5.96
N ASP A 149 -4.37 26.92 6.82
CA ASP A 149 -5.44 26.76 7.84
C ASP A 149 -6.88 26.76 7.33
N LYS A 150 -7.10 26.82 6.01
CA LYS A 150 -8.44 26.97 5.40
C LYS A 150 -8.79 25.83 4.48
N VAL A 151 -7.78 25.19 3.91
CA VAL A 151 -7.94 24.08 2.98
C VAL A 151 -7.21 22.91 3.57
N ARG A 152 -7.76 21.71 3.39
CA ARG A 152 -7.06 20.47 3.68
C ARG A 152 -6.85 19.67 2.39
N TRP A 153 -5.75 18.96 2.36
CA TRP A 153 -5.41 18.02 1.31
C TRP A 153 -5.39 16.61 1.88
N ILE A 154 -6.33 15.79 1.40
CA ILE A 154 -6.51 14.41 1.82
C ILE A 154 -5.84 13.50 0.81
N VAL A 155 -5.10 12.52 1.32
CA VAL A 155 -4.44 11.45 0.55
C VAL A 155 -4.78 10.13 1.20
N ALA A 156 -5.33 9.19 0.44
CA ALA A 156 -5.60 7.84 0.89
C ALA A 156 -5.01 6.80 -0.08
N TRP A 157 -4.62 5.65 0.46
CA TRP A 157 -4.01 4.55 -0.30
C TRP A 157 -4.52 3.20 0.18
N SER A 158 -4.50 2.22 -0.72
CA SER A 158 -4.78 0.83 -0.42
C SER A 158 -3.80 -0.08 -1.12
N ASN A 159 -3.08 -0.87 -0.34
CA ASN A 159 -2.32 -2.04 -0.77
C ASN A 159 -2.85 -3.25 0.01
N SER A 160 -3.80 -3.98 -0.59
CA SER A 160 -4.51 -5.08 0.07
C SER A 160 -3.74 -6.37 -0.08
N GLY A 161 -3.49 -7.06 1.03
CA GLY A 161 -2.89 -8.38 1.07
C GLY A 161 -3.87 -9.54 0.99
N GLU A 162 -5.17 -9.27 1.14
CA GLU A 162 -6.23 -10.29 1.12
C GLU A 162 -6.53 -10.81 -0.29
N ASP A 163 -6.39 -9.96 -1.32
CA ASP A 163 -6.66 -10.30 -2.71
C ASP A 163 -5.57 -9.74 -3.62
N THR A 164 -4.60 -10.58 -3.97
CA THR A 164 -3.48 -10.23 -4.86
C THR A 164 -3.91 -9.90 -6.29
N LEU A 165 -5.17 -10.12 -6.66
CA LEU A 165 -5.72 -9.71 -7.95
C LEU A 165 -6.33 -8.30 -7.90
N LYS A 166 -6.59 -7.75 -6.70
CA LYS A 166 -7.01 -6.35 -6.56
C LYS A 166 -5.82 -5.45 -6.79
N LEU A 167 -6.02 -4.46 -7.66
CA LEU A 167 -5.03 -3.43 -7.89
C LEU A 167 -4.90 -2.54 -6.66
N ASN A 168 -3.67 -2.08 -6.41
CA ASN A 168 -3.42 -1.01 -5.47
C ASN A 168 -4.13 0.27 -5.90
N LYS A 169 -4.61 1.03 -4.91
CA LYS A 169 -5.51 2.17 -5.12
C LYS A 169 -5.02 3.41 -4.42
N VAL A 170 -5.38 4.56 -4.98
CA VAL A 170 -5.17 5.87 -4.36
C VAL A 170 -6.42 6.74 -4.53
N TYR A 171 -6.62 7.62 -3.56
CA TYR A 171 -7.67 8.63 -3.61
C TYR A 171 -7.13 9.94 -3.03
N SER A 172 -7.65 11.06 -3.53
CA SER A 172 -7.33 12.37 -2.97
C SER A 172 -8.50 13.33 -3.09
N GLU A 173 -8.60 14.23 -2.12
CA GLU A 173 -9.54 15.34 -2.15
C GLU A 173 -8.82 16.61 -1.66
N ILE A 174 -9.26 17.77 -2.15
CA ILE A 174 -8.81 19.08 -1.67
C ILE A 174 -10.05 19.92 -1.40
N ASN A 175 -10.41 20.08 -0.14
CA ASN A 175 -11.64 20.76 0.29
C ASN A 175 -11.33 21.78 1.39
N GLU A 176 -12.31 22.66 1.65
CA GLU A 176 -12.22 23.61 2.75
C GLU A 176 -12.35 22.88 4.09
N VAL A 177 -11.64 23.37 5.10
CA VAL A 177 -11.77 22.90 6.47
C VAL A 177 -13.17 23.26 6.98
N SER A 178 -13.96 22.26 7.35
CA SER A 178 -15.29 22.43 7.95
C SER A 178 -15.31 21.95 9.41
N GLU A 179 -16.33 22.38 10.17
CA GLU A 179 -16.54 21.95 11.57
C GLU A 179 -16.93 20.47 11.67
N GLU A 180 -17.46 19.87 10.60
CA GLU A 180 -17.95 18.48 10.57
C GLU A 180 -16.82 17.43 10.57
N GLY A 181 -15.55 17.86 10.53
CA GLY A 181 -14.39 16.97 10.53
C GLY A 181 -14.15 16.33 9.16
N ILE A 182 -13.43 15.20 9.14
CA ILE A 182 -13.15 14.42 7.93
C ILE A 182 -14.04 13.18 7.94
N ASP A 183 -14.87 13.01 6.90
CA ASP A 183 -15.64 11.78 6.72
C ASP A 183 -14.75 10.67 6.13
N TRP A 184 -13.99 10.02 7.01
CA TRP A 184 -13.12 8.91 6.66
C TRP A 184 -13.90 7.71 6.09
N CYS A 185 -15.19 7.54 6.41
CA CYS A 185 -16.01 6.46 5.87
C CYS A 185 -16.28 6.69 4.37
N SER A 186 -16.76 7.88 4.00
CA SER A 186 -16.99 8.24 2.59
C SER A 186 -15.71 8.21 1.75
N ILE A 187 -14.57 8.60 2.35
CA ILE A 187 -13.25 8.49 1.71
C ILE A 187 -12.87 7.03 1.46
N LYS A 188 -13.11 6.13 2.42
CA LYS A 188 -12.84 4.70 2.26
C LYS A 188 -13.67 4.08 1.14
N GLU A 189 -14.96 4.40 1.10
CA GLU A 189 -15.85 3.93 0.02
C GLU A 189 -15.38 4.43 -1.36
N SER A 190 -14.96 5.69 -1.44
CA SER A 190 -14.42 6.28 -2.67
C SER A 190 -13.09 5.63 -3.09
N LEU A 191 -12.21 5.33 -2.14
CA LEU A 191 -10.95 4.62 -2.38
C LEU A 191 -11.19 3.19 -2.90
N ASP A 192 -12.25 2.53 -2.45
CA ASP A 192 -12.56 1.17 -2.87
C ASP A 192 -13.03 1.07 -4.32
N GLN A 193 -13.46 2.19 -4.92
CA GLN A 193 -13.72 2.31 -6.34
C GLN A 193 -12.38 2.35 -7.10
N ASN A 194 -12.04 1.26 -7.79
CA ASN A 194 -10.68 0.96 -8.26
C ASN A 194 -10.03 2.04 -9.17
N VAL A 195 -8.97 2.71 -8.70
CA VAL A 195 -8.07 3.54 -9.52
C VAL A 195 -6.63 3.59 -8.96
N PRO A 196 -5.59 3.27 -9.75
CA PRO A 196 -4.18 3.35 -9.31
C PRO A 196 -3.56 4.76 -9.48
N LYS A 197 -4.31 5.68 -10.08
CA LYS A 197 -3.91 7.07 -10.33
C LYS A 197 -5.09 7.98 -10.06
N TYR A 198 -4.84 9.13 -9.45
CA TYR A 198 -5.88 10.09 -9.11
C TYR A 198 -5.37 11.52 -9.26
N THR A 199 -6.21 12.43 -9.74
CA THR A 199 -5.92 13.86 -9.74
C THR A 199 -7.05 14.59 -9.03
N ALA A 200 -6.74 15.22 -7.89
CA ALA A 200 -7.65 16.10 -7.17
C ALA A 200 -7.42 17.54 -7.61
N ARG A 201 -8.51 18.34 -7.66
CA ARG A 201 -8.42 19.77 -7.98
C ARG A 201 -9.40 20.56 -7.13
N ASN A 202 -8.92 21.67 -6.58
CA ASN A 202 -9.77 22.70 -6.00
C ASN A 202 -9.59 23.98 -6.83
N LYS A 203 -10.59 24.28 -7.67
CA LYS A 203 -10.53 25.44 -8.58
C LYS A 203 -10.65 26.78 -7.85
N ASN A 204 -11.31 26.81 -6.70
CA ASN A 204 -11.52 28.05 -5.94
C ASN A 204 -10.19 28.61 -5.41
N TYR A 205 -9.26 27.72 -5.05
CA TYR A 205 -7.94 28.11 -4.53
C TYR A 205 -6.78 27.84 -5.50
N GLY A 206 -7.07 27.33 -6.69
CA GLY A 206 -6.04 26.98 -7.68
C GLY A 206 -5.15 25.81 -7.26
N TYR A 207 -5.59 24.95 -6.34
CA TYR A 207 -4.81 23.80 -5.89
C TYR A 207 -5.08 22.55 -6.71
N SER A 208 -4.04 21.73 -6.88
CA SER A 208 -4.15 20.40 -7.46
C SER A 208 -3.22 19.41 -6.80
N ALA A 209 -3.59 18.14 -6.83
CA ALA A 209 -2.75 17.05 -6.38
C ALA A 209 -2.79 15.90 -7.37
N ASP A 210 -1.63 15.32 -7.66
CA ASP A 210 -1.48 14.13 -8.50
C ASP A 210 -0.98 12.97 -7.64
N LEU A 211 -1.71 11.86 -7.66
CA LEU A 211 -1.39 10.64 -6.94
C LEU A 211 -1.20 9.48 -7.90
N MET A 212 -0.25 8.61 -7.57
CA MET A 212 0.01 7.37 -8.28
C MET A 212 0.54 6.32 -7.31
N ILE A 213 0.11 5.08 -7.51
CA ILE A 213 0.68 3.91 -6.84
C ILE A 213 0.97 2.84 -7.89
N ASP A 214 2.02 2.04 -7.69
CA ASP A 214 2.21 0.85 -8.51
C ASP A 214 1.00 -0.08 -8.33
N PRO A 215 0.31 -0.50 -9.40
CA PRO A 215 -0.97 -1.17 -9.29
C PRO A 215 -0.88 -2.62 -8.78
N THR A 216 0.29 -3.26 -8.78
CA THR A 216 0.38 -4.73 -8.60
C THR A 216 1.46 -5.19 -7.62
N SER A 217 2.35 -4.30 -7.21
CA SER A 217 3.41 -4.60 -6.24
C SER A 217 2.82 -4.80 -4.85
N ASN A 218 3.28 -5.84 -4.13
CA ASN A 218 2.96 -6.05 -2.71
C ASN A 218 3.67 -5.02 -1.81
N THR A 219 4.70 -4.35 -2.33
CA THR A 219 5.45 -3.30 -1.64
C THR A 219 5.53 -2.04 -2.50
N PRO A 220 4.38 -1.43 -2.86
CA PRO A 220 4.35 -0.35 -3.83
C PRO A 220 4.88 0.94 -3.23
N THR A 221 5.40 1.80 -4.11
CA THR A 221 5.61 3.21 -3.77
C THR A 221 4.38 4.01 -4.20
N MET A 222 3.76 4.69 -3.24
CA MET A 222 2.73 5.69 -3.49
C MET A 222 3.39 7.07 -3.54
N THR A 223 3.15 7.82 -4.61
CA THR A 223 3.60 9.21 -4.74
C THR A 223 2.38 10.12 -4.76
N ALA A 224 2.39 11.15 -3.90
CA ALA A 224 1.39 12.20 -3.84
C ALA A 224 2.07 13.56 -4.01
N THR A 225 1.71 14.33 -5.03
CA THR A 225 2.32 15.63 -5.32
C THR A 225 1.29 16.74 -5.26
N PHE A 226 1.41 17.63 -4.29
CA PHE A 226 0.56 18.82 -4.14
C PHE A 226 1.17 20.03 -4.85
N LYS A 227 0.34 20.81 -5.54
CA LYS A 227 0.72 21.94 -6.40
C LYS A 227 -0.28 23.09 -6.26
N CYS A 228 0.21 24.30 -6.50
CA CYS A 228 -0.62 25.47 -6.76
C CYS A 228 -0.49 25.80 -8.26
N GLY A 229 -1.58 25.63 -9.00
CA GLY A 229 -1.69 26.06 -10.40
C GLY A 229 -1.89 27.57 -10.44
N ALA A 230 -0.78 28.32 -10.54
CA ALA A 230 -0.74 29.77 -10.70
C ALA A 230 -1.19 30.61 -9.49
N CYS A 231 -0.21 31.09 -8.71
CA CYS A 231 -0.20 32.50 -8.33
C CYS A 231 0.43 33.25 -9.52
N TYR A 232 -0.39 33.75 -10.44
CA TYR A 232 0.01 34.74 -11.44
C TYR A 232 -0.93 35.93 -11.33
#